data_AF-A0A933VYW8-F1
#
_entry.id   AF-A0A933VYW8-F1
#
_cell.length_a   1.000
_cell.length_b   1.000
_cell.length_c   1.000
_cell.angle_alpha   90.00
_cell.angle_beta   90.00
_cell.angle_gamma   90.00
#
_symmetry.space_group_name_H-M   'P 1'
#
loop_
_entity.id
_entity.type
_entity.pdbx_description
1 polymer ?
#
loop_
_entity_poly.entity_id
_entity_poly.type
_entity_poly.pdbx_seq_one_letter_code
_entity_poly.pdbx_strand_id
1 'polypeptide(L)'
;MDTDFNREYPAVETPSGTVCWRKIMKRFMIVCLLVMTFSSSAFSDEIPPGIRYVKASDEINMKAQKKLERVFSQTSVKLDDLFGRNVTCGPLPWAQIKNMESLRNHKVIAANFVIPLSNGSVQTLEGAVFRTKEEISAFCRTMEGYLKTGGPYRIRKPNAEELQIYWAMIPYDIEEPIFVADNKDHKLLLHFMGDSASVFWIGDLQGMKRAKSRQSY
;
A
#
# COMPACT_ATOMS: atom_id res chain seq x y z
N MET A 1 31.30 4.71 93.90
CA MET A 1 31.34 3.25 93.70
C MET A 1 30.89 3.01 92.28
N ASP A 2 31.74 3.36 91.31
CA ASP A 2 32.96 2.64 90.86
C ASP A 2 32.57 1.68 89.73
N THR A 3 32.72 2.12 88.47
CA THR A 3 33.90 1.95 87.57
C THR A 3 33.88 0.55 86.92
N ASP A 4 33.73 0.50 85.59
CA ASP A 4 34.80 0.23 84.59
C ASP A 4 34.66 -1.24 84.10
N PHE A 5 35.01 -1.69 82.89
CA PHE A 5 35.59 -1.12 81.67
C PHE A 5 35.50 -2.24 80.60
N ASN A 6 35.58 -1.86 79.33
CA ASN A 6 36.01 -2.66 78.17
C ASN A 6 35.26 -3.95 77.73
N ARG A 7 34.59 -3.83 76.59
CA ARG A 7 34.57 -4.89 75.56
C ARG A 7 35.00 -4.31 74.22
N GLU A 8 36.09 -4.85 73.70
CA GLU A 8 36.74 -4.49 72.44
C GLU A 8 35.83 -4.79 71.23
N TYR A 9 35.86 -3.89 70.24
CA TYR A 9 35.28 -4.11 68.91
C TYR A 9 36.35 -4.71 67.97
N PRO A 10 36.05 -5.79 67.23
CA PRO A 10 36.85 -6.13 66.06
C PRO A 10 36.32 -5.47 64.78
N ALA A 11 37.29 -5.25 63.88
CA ALA A 11 37.28 -4.39 62.70
C ALA A 11 36.30 -4.77 61.58
N VAL A 12 35.94 -3.74 60.82
CA VAL A 12 35.22 -3.79 59.54
C VAL A 12 36.15 -4.32 58.44
N GLU A 13 35.76 -5.41 57.77
CA GLU A 13 36.34 -5.79 56.48
C GLU A 13 35.46 -5.26 55.34
N THR A 14 36.00 -4.34 54.54
CA THR A 14 35.43 -3.96 53.24
C THR A 14 35.98 -4.87 52.15
N PRO A 15 35.15 -5.50 51.30
CA PRO A 15 35.67 -6.19 50.12
C PRO A 15 36.12 -5.17 49.08
N SER A 16 37.43 -5.04 48.90
CA SER A 16 38.04 -4.38 47.75
C SER A 16 37.78 -5.21 46.49
N GLY A 17 36.64 -4.99 45.85
CA GLY A 17 36.32 -5.53 44.54
C GLY A 17 36.35 -4.44 43.49
N THR A 18 37.52 -4.13 42.93
CA THR A 18 37.61 -3.38 41.68
C THR A 18 37.03 -4.22 40.54
N VAL A 19 35.70 -4.21 40.43
CA VAL A 19 34.99 -4.74 39.28
C VAL A 19 35.50 -3.97 38.07
N CYS A 20 36.08 -4.70 37.11
CA CYS A 20 36.68 -4.17 35.91
C CYS A 20 35.59 -3.64 34.95
N TRP A 21 35.04 -2.46 35.27
CA TRP A 21 34.02 -1.75 34.47
C TRP A 21 34.44 -1.57 32.99
N ARG A 22 35.75 -1.53 32.72
CA ARG A 22 36.33 -1.44 31.37
C ARG A 22 36.02 -2.63 30.45
N LYS A 23 35.77 -3.83 30.97
CA LYS A 23 35.45 -5.02 30.15
C LYS A 23 33.95 -5.17 29.88
N ILE A 24 33.09 -4.71 30.79
CA ILE A 24 31.63 -4.77 30.64
C ILE A 24 31.14 -3.68 29.68
N MET A 25 31.69 -2.46 29.77
CA MET A 25 31.34 -1.36 28.84
C MET A 25 31.79 -1.65 27.39
N LYS A 26 32.93 -2.31 27.17
CA LYS A 26 33.39 -2.67 25.81
C LYS A 26 32.51 -3.73 25.15
N ARG A 27 31.91 -4.65 25.93
CA ARG A 27 30.98 -5.66 25.38
C ARG A 27 29.61 -5.08 25.07
N PHE A 28 29.13 -4.10 25.85
CA PHE A 28 27.87 -3.41 25.54
C PHE A 28 27.99 -2.45 24.33
N MET A 29 29.15 -1.81 24.15
CA MET A 29 29.37 -0.90 23.02
C MET A 29 29.45 -1.61 21.66
N ILE A 30 29.91 -2.87 21.63
CA ILE A 30 29.95 -3.68 20.40
C ILE A 30 28.55 -4.19 20.01
N VAL A 31 27.66 -4.42 20.98
CA VAL A 31 26.27 -4.85 20.69
C VAL A 31 25.42 -3.69 20.15
N CYS A 32 25.64 -2.45 20.61
CA CYS A 32 24.94 -1.29 20.04
C CYS A 32 25.42 -0.90 18.62
N LEU A 33 26.65 -1.25 18.23
CA LEU A 33 27.16 -0.95 16.88
C LEU A 33 26.65 -1.93 15.81
N LEU A 34 26.01 -3.04 16.22
CA LEU A 34 25.49 -4.08 15.32
C LEU A 34 24.01 -3.90 14.94
N VAL A 35 23.33 -2.88 15.47
CA VAL A 35 21.87 -2.67 15.27
C VAL A 35 21.57 -1.47 14.35
N MET A 36 22.58 -0.76 13.84
CA MET A 36 22.38 0.41 12.98
C MET A 36 22.41 0.12 11.46
N THR A 37 22.25 -1.12 11.02
CA THR A 37 21.87 -1.37 9.62
C THR A 37 20.37 -1.14 9.47
N PHE A 38 19.94 0.13 9.59
CA PHE A 38 18.73 0.57 8.90
C PHE A 38 19.02 0.38 7.42
N SER A 39 18.64 -0.79 6.91
CA SER A 39 18.49 -0.98 5.48
C SER A 39 17.38 -0.03 5.07
N SER A 40 17.74 1.18 4.67
CA SER A 40 16.90 1.97 3.78
C SER A 40 16.65 1.07 2.58
N SER A 41 15.53 0.36 2.59
CA SER A 41 15.03 -0.31 1.40
C SER A 41 14.68 0.83 0.46
N ALA A 42 15.69 1.27 -0.30
CA ALA A 42 15.48 2.06 -1.48
C ALA A 42 14.67 1.16 -2.41
N PHE A 43 13.35 1.23 -2.29
CA PHE A 43 12.41 0.63 -3.23
C PHE A 43 12.57 1.39 -4.54
N SER A 44 13.63 1.06 -5.28
CA SER A 44 13.69 1.35 -6.70
C SER A 44 12.82 0.31 -7.39
N ASP A 45 11.51 0.57 -7.38
CA ASP A 45 10.59 -0.05 -8.32
C ASP A 45 11.12 0.25 -9.73
N GLU A 46 11.71 -0.76 -10.39
CA GLU A 46 12.13 -0.63 -11.79
C GLU A 46 10.87 -0.42 -12.63
N ILE A 47 10.70 0.81 -13.12
CA ILE A 47 9.67 1.12 -14.09
C ILE A 47 9.99 0.33 -15.36
N PRO A 48 9.08 -0.55 -15.83
CA PRO A 48 9.31 -1.34 -17.01
C PRO A 48 9.63 -0.50 -18.26
N PRO A 49 10.51 -0.99 -19.15
CA PRO A 49 10.77 -0.33 -20.42
C PRO A 49 9.48 -0.10 -21.23
N GLY A 50 9.34 1.08 -21.83
CA GLY A 50 8.19 1.44 -22.69
C GLY A 50 6.93 1.91 -21.94
N ILE A 51 6.98 1.99 -20.60
CA ILE A 51 5.93 2.66 -19.82
C ILE A 51 6.29 4.13 -19.67
N ARG A 52 5.35 5.03 -20.02
CA ARG A 52 5.48 6.45 -19.70
C ARG A 52 4.99 6.68 -18.28
N TYR A 53 5.92 7.11 -17.42
CA TYR A 53 5.72 7.19 -15.98
C TYR A 53 6.25 8.52 -15.44
N VAL A 54 5.42 9.26 -14.71
CA VAL A 54 5.77 10.53 -14.07
C VAL A 54 5.72 10.35 -12.55
N LYS A 55 6.86 10.55 -11.89
CA LYS A 55 6.95 10.49 -10.42
C LYS A 55 6.43 11.77 -9.80
N ALA A 56 5.70 11.63 -8.69
CA ALA A 56 5.29 12.74 -7.85
C ALA A 56 6.38 13.02 -6.82
N SER A 57 6.28 14.15 -6.11
CA SER A 57 7.14 14.39 -4.96
C SER A 57 6.85 13.38 -3.84
N ASP A 58 7.84 13.11 -3.00
CA ASP A 58 7.68 12.23 -1.84
C ASP A 58 6.55 12.69 -0.92
N GLU A 59 6.36 14.02 -0.78
CA GLU A 59 5.27 14.61 0.01
C GLU A 59 3.89 14.20 -0.52
N ILE A 60 3.67 14.30 -1.83
CA ILE A 60 2.40 13.93 -2.47
C ILE A 60 2.16 12.41 -2.33
N ASN A 61 3.20 11.60 -2.55
CA ASN A 61 3.13 10.15 -2.39
C ASN A 61 2.81 9.75 -0.94
N MET A 62 3.50 10.33 0.03
CA MET A 62 3.27 10.05 1.46
C MET A 62 1.85 10.44 1.89
N LYS A 63 1.31 11.55 1.38
CA LYS A 63 -0.05 11.98 1.68
C LYS A 63 -1.10 10.99 1.15
N ALA A 64 -0.94 10.53 -0.09
CA ALA A 64 -1.79 9.51 -0.69
C ALA A 64 -1.68 8.16 0.07
N GLN A 65 -0.45 7.72 0.36
CA GLN A 65 -0.21 6.48 1.11
C GLN A 65 -0.91 6.50 2.48
N LYS A 66 -0.72 7.57 3.28
CA LYS A 66 -1.38 7.71 4.59
C LYS A 66 -2.90 7.72 4.48
N LYS A 67 -3.46 8.27 3.39
CA LYS A 67 -4.91 8.22 3.13
C LYS A 67 -5.37 6.79 2.91
N LEU A 68 -4.66 6.01 2.08
CA LEU A 68 -4.97 4.60 1.87
C LEU A 68 -4.78 3.76 3.14
N GLU A 69 -3.70 3.94 3.87
CA GLU A 69 -3.45 3.23 5.13
C GLU A 69 -4.60 3.45 6.12
N ARG A 70 -5.12 4.68 6.22
CA ARG A 70 -6.30 4.97 7.06
C ARG A 70 -7.56 4.25 6.58
N VAL A 71 -7.81 4.21 5.28
CA VAL A 71 -9.00 3.55 4.69
C VAL A 71 -8.94 2.03 4.87
N PHE A 72 -7.77 1.45 4.66
CA PHE A 72 -7.56 0.00 4.57
C PHE A 72 -7.09 -0.66 5.88
N SER A 73 -6.74 0.12 6.91
CA SER A 73 -6.48 -0.38 8.28
C SER A 73 -7.75 -0.58 9.11
N GLN A 74 -8.90 -0.12 8.63
CA GLN A 74 -10.18 -0.27 9.32
C GLN A 74 -10.65 -1.74 9.30
N THR A 75 -11.33 -2.17 10.37
CA THR A 75 -11.97 -3.50 10.44
C THR A 75 -12.93 -3.75 9.28
N SER A 76 -13.58 -2.69 8.79
CA SER A 76 -14.35 -2.68 7.55
C SER A 76 -13.87 -1.53 6.68
N VAL A 77 -13.42 -1.81 5.47
CA VAL A 77 -13.02 -0.78 4.50
C VAL A 77 -14.20 0.15 4.22
N LYS A 78 -13.95 1.46 4.25
CA LYS A 78 -14.92 2.51 3.90
C LYS A 78 -14.38 3.40 2.80
N LEU A 79 -15.09 3.44 1.67
CA LEU A 79 -14.60 4.08 0.44
C LEU A 79 -15.24 5.45 0.16
N ASP A 80 -16.21 5.88 0.96
CA ASP A 80 -17.01 7.10 0.72
C ASP A 80 -16.16 8.37 0.51
N ASP A 81 -15.01 8.48 1.20
CA ASP A 81 -14.11 9.64 1.10
C ASP A 81 -12.91 9.42 0.17
N LEU A 82 -12.84 8.27 -0.51
CA LEU A 82 -11.69 7.92 -1.33
C LEU A 82 -11.76 8.54 -2.73
N PHE A 83 -12.96 8.65 -3.28
CA PHE A 83 -13.20 9.06 -4.66
C PHE A 83 -13.65 10.52 -4.75
N GLY A 84 -13.36 11.14 -5.90
CA GLY A 84 -13.73 12.52 -6.20
C GLY A 84 -15.07 12.61 -6.94
N ARG A 85 -15.11 13.46 -7.98
CA ARG A 85 -16.30 13.61 -8.84
C ARG A 85 -16.49 12.47 -9.84
N ASN A 86 -15.45 11.68 -10.09
CA ASN A 86 -15.53 10.54 -10.97
C ASN A 86 -14.67 9.40 -10.42
N VAL A 87 -15.05 8.17 -10.75
CA VAL A 87 -14.22 6.99 -10.52
C VAL A 87 -14.44 6.02 -11.67
N THR A 88 -13.35 5.45 -12.14
CA THR A 88 -13.30 4.39 -13.12
C THR A 88 -13.03 3.07 -12.40
N CYS A 89 -13.94 2.13 -12.53
CA CYS A 89 -13.76 0.76 -12.06
C CYS A 89 -13.19 -0.08 -13.21
N GLY A 90 -12.02 -0.67 -12.97
CA GLY A 90 -11.36 -1.57 -13.91
C GLY A 90 -12.17 -2.85 -14.16
N PRO A 91 -11.83 -3.62 -15.20
CA PRO A 91 -12.71 -4.66 -15.69
C PRO A 91 -12.97 -5.82 -14.72
N LEU A 92 -11.94 -6.24 -13.99
CA LEU A 92 -12.04 -7.40 -13.11
C LEU A 92 -13.01 -7.18 -11.95
N PRO A 93 -12.87 -6.12 -11.12
CA PRO A 93 -13.87 -5.86 -10.10
C PRO A 93 -15.24 -5.54 -10.71
N TRP A 94 -15.31 -4.84 -11.85
CA TRP A 94 -16.58 -4.58 -12.53
C TRP A 94 -17.34 -5.86 -12.88
N ALA A 95 -16.66 -6.85 -13.47
CA ALA A 95 -17.27 -8.13 -13.83
C ALA A 95 -17.91 -8.85 -12.63
N GLN A 96 -17.40 -8.63 -11.42
CA GLN A 96 -17.92 -9.24 -10.19
C GLN A 96 -19.10 -8.47 -9.59
N ILE A 97 -19.12 -7.15 -9.74
CA ILE A 97 -20.09 -6.29 -9.04
C ILE A 97 -21.24 -5.77 -9.92
N LYS A 98 -21.12 -5.80 -11.25
CA LYS A 98 -22.04 -5.09 -12.17
C LYS A 98 -23.51 -5.51 -12.07
N ASN A 99 -23.78 -6.74 -11.62
CA ASN A 99 -25.13 -7.28 -11.48
C ASN A 99 -25.70 -7.16 -10.05
N MET A 100 -24.96 -6.54 -9.13
CA MET A 100 -25.42 -6.33 -7.76
C MET A 100 -26.60 -5.35 -7.73
N GLU A 101 -27.55 -5.61 -6.83
CA GLU A 101 -28.79 -4.83 -6.72
C GLU A 101 -28.56 -3.32 -6.60
N SER A 102 -27.56 -2.94 -5.81
CA SER A 102 -27.13 -1.56 -5.58
C SER A 102 -26.71 -0.82 -6.86
N LEU A 103 -26.29 -1.52 -7.92
CA LEU A 103 -25.81 -0.91 -9.17
C LEU A 103 -26.79 -1.05 -10.33
N ARG A 104 -27.73 -2.00 -10.24
CA ARG A 104 -28.66 -2.38 -11.32
C ARG A 104 -29.53 -1.22 -11.81
N ASN A 105 -29.92 -0.32 -10.91
CA ASN A 105 -30.81 0.80 -11.21
C ASN A 105 -30.05 2.08 -11.63
N HIS A 106 -28.72 2.07 -11.61
CA HIS A 106 -27.91 3.21 -12.01
C HIS A 106 -27.50 3.08 -13.49
N LYS A 107 -27.63 4.18 -14.24
CA LYS A 107 -27.16 4.25 -15.63
C LYS A 107 -25.65 4.51 -15.66
N VAL A 108 -24.89 3.48 -15.32
CA VAL A 108 -23.43 3.53 -15.32
C VAL A 108 -22.91 3.60 -16.76
N ILE A 109 -21.88 4.43 -16.98
CA ILE A 109 -21.24 4.53 -18.30
C ILE A 109 -20.24 3.39 -18.44
N ALA A 110 -20.42 2.53 -19.45
CA ALA A 110 -19.45 1.48 -19.74
C ALA A 110 -18.10 2.07 -20.18
N ALA A 111 -17.01 1.52 -19.67
CA ALA A 111 -15.65 1.82 -20.10
C ALA A 111 -15.01 0.57 -20.71
N ASN A 112 -14.71 0.60 -22.00
CA ASN A 112 -14.11 -0.54 -22.69
C ASN A 112 -12.59 -0.43 -22.69
N PHE A 113 -11.92 -1.45 -22.16
CA PHE A 113 -10.48 -1.55 -22.06
C PHE A 113 -9.97 -2.52 -23.12
N VAL A 114 -9.19 -2.01 -24.08
CA VAL A 114 -8.63 -2.81 -25.18
C VAL A 114 -7.21 -3.26 -24.81
N ILE A 115 -7.08 -4.52 -24.46
CA ILE A 115 -5.84 -5.13 -23.94
C ILE A 115 -5.17 -5.96 -25.05
N PRO A 116 -3.94 -5.65 -25.46
CA PRO A 116 -3.19 -6.49 -26.39
C PRO A 116 -2.74 -7.79 -25.72
N LEU A 117 -2.97 -8.92 -26.39
CA LEU A 117 -2.58 -10.26 -25.95
C LEU A 117 -1.25 -10.70 -26.56
N SER A 118 -0.62 -11.71 -25.96
CA SER A 118 0.70 -12.21 -26.38
C SER A 118 0.73 -12.80 -27.81
N ASN A 119 -0.41 -13.27 -28.31
CA ASN A 119 -0.61 -13.79 -29.65
C ASN A 119 -0.88 -12.70 -30.71
N GLY A 120 -0.80 -11.42 -30.34
CA GLY A 120 -1.06 -10.29 -31.25
C GLY A 120 -2.54 -9.94 -31.43
N SER A 121 -3.46 -10.73 -30.85
CA SER A 121 -4.87 -10.36 -30.81
C SER A 121 -5.15 -9.31 -29.72
N VAL A 122 -6.33 -8.69 -29.76
CA VAL A 122 -6.81 -7.79 -28.71
C VAL A 122 -7.98 -8.41 -27.99
N GLN A 123 -8.04 -8.18 -26.68
CA GLN A 123 -9.19 -8.50 -25.84
C GLN A 123 -9.83 -7.20 -25.37
N THR A 124 -11.13 -7.06 -25.57
CA THR A 124 -11.89 -5.96 -24.96
C THR A 124 -12.52 -6.46 -23.68
N LEU A 125 -12.20 -5.80 -22.56
CA LEU A 125 -12.85 -6.04 -21.28
C LEU A 125 -13.68 -4.81 -20.89
N GLU A 126 -14.86 -5.06 -20.36
CA GLU A 126 -15.78 -4.04 -19.90
C GLU A 126 -15.44 -3.64 -18.46
N GLY A 127 -15.36 -2.34 -18.19
CA GLY A 127 -15.42 -1.73 -16.85
C GLY A 127 -16.48 -0.64 -16.82
N ALA A 128 -16.39 0.25 -15.83
CA ALA A 128 -17.43 1.26 -15.57
C ALA A 128 -16.86 2.62 -15.14
N VAL A 129 -17.58 3.69 -15.47
CA VAL A 129 -17.33 5.04 -14.98
C VAL A 129 -18.57 5.56 -14.25
N PHE A 130 -18.35 6.04 -13.02
CA PHE A 130 -19.35 6.64 -12.14
C PHE A 130 -19.06 8.14 -12.02
N ARG A 131 -20.09 9.00 -12.09
CA ARG A 131 -19.92 10.46 -12.16
C ARG A 131 -20.83 11.25 -11.21
N THR A 132 -21.96 10.68 -10.80
CA THR A 132 -22.84 11.34 -9.82
C THR A 132 -22.52 10.88 -8.41
N LYS A 133 -22.89 11.69 -7.41
CA LYS A 133 -22.68 11.34 -6.01
C LYS A 133 -23.44 10.06 -5.64
N GLU A 134 -24.64 9.91 -6.19
CA GLU A 134 -25.51 8.75 -5.98
C GLU A 134 -24.89 7.49 -6.58
N GLU A 135 -24.36 7.58 -7.82
CA GLU A 135 -23.63 6.49 -8.48
C GLU A 135 -22.38 6.09 -7.71
N ILE A 136 -21.57 7.06 -7.27
CA ILE A 136 -20.34 6.81 -6.52
C ILE A 136 -20.66 6.19 -5.16
N SER A 137 -21.69 6.66 -4.46
CA SER A 137 -22.09 6.06 -3.18
C SER A 137 -22.60 4.62 -3.35
N ALA A 138 -23.37 4.34 -4.41
CA ALA A 138 -23.80 2.99 -4.75
C ALA A 138 -22.60 2.08 -5.10
N PHE A 139 -21.64 2.61 -5.85
CA PHE A 139 -20.38 1.93 -6.15
C PHE A 139 -19.59 1.62 -4.88
N CYS A 140 -19.36 2.59 -3.99
CA CYS A 140 -18.66 2.41 -2.72
C CYS A 140 -19.26 1.26 -1.91
N ARG A 141 -20.57 1.29 -1.66
CA ARG A 141 -21.24 0.24 -0.87
C ARG A 141 -21.07 -1.16 -1.48
N THR A 142 -21.15 -1.25 -2.80
CA THR A 142 -20.99 -2.52 -3.52
C THR A 142 -19.57 -3.03 -3.45
N MET A 143 -18.61 -2.13 -3.69
CA MET A 143 -17.19 -2.42 -3.71
C MET A 143 -16.71 -2.79 -2.30
N GLU A 144 -17.15 -2.09 -1.25
CA GLU A 144 -16.91 -2.48 0.15
C GLU A 144 -17.37 -3.91 0.45
N GLY A 145 -18.52 -4.32 -0.11
CA GLY A 145 -19.01 -5.70 0.00
C GLY A 145 -18.07 -6.73 -0.63
N TYR A 146 -17.56 -6.42 -1.83
CA TYR A 146 -16.56 -7.24 -2.53
C TYR A 146 -15.23 -7.34 -1.74
N LEU A 147 -14.85 -6.30 -1.02
CA LEU A 147 -13.57 -6.22 -0.29
C LEU A 147 -13.57 -6.84 1.11
N LYS A 148 -14.69 -7.43 1.58
CA LYS A 148 -14.82 -7.99 2.94
C LYS A 148 -13.97 -9.24 3.19
N THR A 149 -13.42 -9.85 2.15
CA THR A 149 -12.56 -11.02 2.24
C THR A 149 -11.07 -10.63 2.29
N GLY A 150 -10.21 -11.55 2.74
CA GLY A 150 -8.77 -11.38 2.53
C GLY A 150 -7.93 -10.91 3.71
N GLY A 151 -8.54 -10.57 4.86
CA GLY A 151 -7.79 -10.08 6.01
C GLY A 151 -7.17 -8.70 5.79
N PRO A 152 -6.16 -8.30 6.59
CA PRO A 152 -5.62 -6.94 6.56
C PRO A 152 -4.90 -6.64 5.25
N TYR A 153 -5.10 -5.44 4.74
CA TYR A 153 -4.40 -4.94 3.56
C TYR A 153 -3.07 -4.32 3.96
N ARG A 154 -2.06 -4.51 3.09
CA ARG A 154 -0.83 -3.74 3.08
C ARG A 154 -0.89 -2.74 1.94
N ILE A 155 -0.45 -1.51 2.20
CA ILE A 155 -0.31 -0.49 1.17
C ILE A 155 1.14 -0.48 0.69
N ARG A 156 1.35 -0.58 -0.62
CA ARG A 156 2.68 -0.57 -1.24
C ARG A 156 2.62 0.03 -2.63
N LYS A 157 3.79 0.29 -3.22
CA LYS A 157 3.90 0.64 -4.64
C LYS A 157 3.58 -0.58 -5.53
N PRO A 158 3.03 -0.36 -6.74
CA PRO A 158 2.87 -1.42 -7.72
C PRO A 158 4.24 -1.90 -8.19
N ASN A 159 4.39 -3.21 -8.39
CA ASN A 159 5.61 -3.76 -8.99
C ASN A 159 5.60 -3.61 -10.53
N ALA A 160 6.71 -3.99 -11.16
CA ALA A 160 6.90 -3.94 -12.60
C ALA A 160 5.80 -4.68 -13.40
N GLU A 161 5.35 -5.86 -12.96
CA GLU A 161 4.31 -6.63 -13.66
C GLU A 161 2.95 -5.95 -13.54
N GLU A 162 2.59 -5.47 -12.36
CA GLU A 162 1.35 -4.75 -12.08
C GLU A 162 1.28 -3.44 -12.89
N LEU A 163 2.39 -2.70 -13.00
CA LEU A 163 2.49 -1.52 -13.85
C LEU A 163 2.32 -1.85 -15.34
N GLN A 164 2.89 -2.96 -15.84
CA GLN A 164 2.70 -3.38 -17.23
C GLN A 164 1.24 -3.71 -17.54
N ILE A 165 0.58 -4.45 -16.64
CA ILE A 165 -0.83 -4.79 -16.79
C ILE A 165 -1.67 -3.51 -16.81
N TYR A 166 -1.42 -2.58 -15.89
CA TYR A 166 -2.13 -1.32 -15.85
C TYR A 166 -1.89 -0.45 -17.10
N TRP A 167 -0.63 -0.34 -17.53
CA TRP A 167 -0.23 0.38 -18.74
C TRP A 167 -0.92 -0.14 -20.01
N ALA A 168 -1.12 -1.46 -20.10
CA ALA A 168 -1.82 -2.07 -21.23
C ALA A 168 -3.32 -1.68 -21.30
N MET A 169 -3.91 -1.24 -20.18
CA MET A 169 -5.33 -0.91 -20.08
C MET A 169 -5.64 0.57 -20.34
N ILE A 170 -4.69 1.47 -20.09
CA ILE A 170 -4.95 2.92 -20.13
C ILE A 170 -4.42 3.57 -21.43
N PRO A 171 -5.06 4.66 -21.88
CA PRO A 171 -4.60 5.44 -23.04
C PRO A 171 -3.77 6.68 -22.67
N TYR A 172 -3.45 6.87 -21.39
CA TYR A 172 -2.74 8.03 -20.84
C TYR A 172 -1.54 7.59 -20.02
N ASP A 173 -0.63 8.52 -19.71
CA ASP A 173 0.61 8.29 -18.96
C ASP A 173 0.31 7.93 -17.50
N ILE A 174 1.16 7.10 -16.87
CA ILE A 174 1.01 6.80 -15.44
C ILE A 174 1.64 7.94 -14.66
N GLU A 175 0.82 8.70 -13.93
CA GLU A 175 1.28 9.81 -13.10
C GLU A 175 1.04 9.45 -11.63
N GLU A 176 2.08 9.50 -10.80
CA GLU A 176 1.87 9.28 -9.37
C GLU A 176 0.96 10.36 -8.76
N PRO A 177 0.17 10.05 -7.71
CA PRO A 177 0.27 8.82 -6.89
C PRO A 177 -0.46 7.58 -7.42
N ILE A 178 0.23 6.45 -7.36
CA ILE A 178 -0.31 5.11 -7.66
C ILE A 178 0.17 4.12 -6.60
N PHE A 179 -0.75 3.30 -6.10
CA PHE A 179 -0.48 2.34 -5.04
C PHE A 179 -1.28 1.06 -5.23
N VAL A 180 -0.85 0.00 -4.57
CA VAL A 180 -1.59 -1.25 -4.44
C VAL A 180 -1.96 -1.45 -2.98
N ALA A 181 -3.24 -1.66 -2.70
CA ALA A 181 -3.71 -2.26 -1.46
C ALA A 181 -3.78 -3.78 -1.67
N ASP A 182 -2.84 -4.52 -1.08
CA ASP A 182 -2.74 -5.97 -1.25
C ASP A 182 -3.08 -6.77 0.01
N ASN A 183 -3.88 -7.80 -0.16
CA ASN A 183 -4.09 -8.86 0.83
C ASN A 183 -4.06 -10.22 0.13
N LYS A 184 -4.51 -11.30 0.79
CA LYS A 184 -4.47 -12.64 0.18
C LYS A 184 -5.45 -12.82 -0.99
N ASP A 185 -6.53 -12.04 -1.03
CA ASP A 185 -7.64 -12.19 -1.97
C ASP A 185 -7.65 -11.10 -3.06
N HIS A 186 -7.00 -9.96 -2.82
CA HIS A 186 -7.05 -8.79 -3.69
C HIS A 186 -5.69 -8.13 -3.89
N LYS A 187 -5.48 -7.59 -5.08
CA LYS A 187 -4.39 -6.66 -5.42
C LYS A 187 -5.00 -5.41 -6.04
N LEU A 188 -5.56 -4.56 -5.19
CA LEU A 188 -6.28 -3.38 -5.65
C LEU A 188 -5.28 -2.31 -6.06
N LEU A 189 -5.15 -2.04 -7.35
CA LEU A 189 -4.41 -0.89 -7.84
C LEU A 189 -5.31 0.35 -7.77
N LEU A 190 -4.82 1.41 -7.14
CA LEU A 190 -5.50 2.68 -6.95
C LEU A 190 -4.63 3.79 -7.55
N HIS A 191 -5.17 4.52 -8.52
CA HIS A 191 -4.51 5.65 -9.16
C HIS A 191 -5.24 6.95 -8.76
N PHE A 192 -4.48 7.85 -8.15
CA PHE A 192 -4.92 9.16 -7.71
C PHE A 192 -4.85 10.19 -8.82
N MET A 193 -5.73 11.18 -8.75
CA MET A 193 -5.50 12.42 -9.48
C MET A 193 -4.20 13.05 -8.96
N GLY A 194 -3.47 13.78 -9.80
CA GLY A 194 -2.15 14.35 -9.47
C GLY A 194 -2.08 15.23 -8.21
N ASP A 195 -3.24 15.63 -7.64
CA ASP A 195 -3.34 16.36 -6.38
C ASP A 195 -3.33 15.47 -5.12
N SER A 196 -3.21 14.14 -5.25
CA SER A 196 -3.32 13.12 -4.19
C SER A 196 -4.65 13.11 -3.41
N ALA A 197 -5.62 13.95 -3.79
CA ALA A 197 -6.83 14.14 -3.01
C ALA A 197 -7.82 13.00 -3.25
N SER A 198 -7.96 12.56 -4.50
CA SER A 198 -9.00 11.62 -4.90
C SER A 198 -8.44 10.50 -5.78
N VAL A 199 -8.87 9.26 -5.53
CA VAL A 199 -8.68 8.15 -6.48
C VAL A 199 -9.64 8.34 -7.64
N PHE A 200 -9.16 8.23 -8.88
CA PHE A 200 -9.99 8.28 -10.08
C PHE A 200 -10.07 6.95 -10.81
N TRP A 201 -9.17 6.01 -10.50
CA TRP A 201 -9.19 4.66 -11.03
C TRP A 201 -8.92 3.65 -9.93
N ILE A 202 -9.74 2.60 -9.89
CA ILE A 202 -9.57 1.43 -9.03
C ILE A 202 -9.76 0.16 -9.85
N GLY A 203 -8.87 -0.80 -9.70
CA GLY A 203 -8.97 -2.11 -10.33
C GLY A 203 -8.34 -3.17 -9.46
N ASP A 204 -8.69 -4.42 -9.70
CA ASP A 204 -8.11 -5.56 -8.98
C ASP A 204 -7.29 -6.40 -9.95
N LEU A 205 -6.00 -6.55 -9.65
CA LEU A 205 -5.03 -7.26 -10.47
C LEU A 205 -4.87 -8.72 -10.04
N GLN A 206 -5.61 -9.17 -9.03
CA GLN A 206 -5.53 -10.55 -8.56
C GLN A 206 -5.84 -11.52 -9.70
N GLY A 207 -4.95 -12.48 -9.93
CA GLY A 207 -5.11 -13.49 -10.97
C GLY A 207 -4.87 -13.02 -12.41
N MET A 208 -4.57 -11.74 -12.64
CA MET A 208 -4.17 -11.24 -13.95
C MET A 208 -2.73 -11.68 -14.28
N LYS A 209 -2.51 -12.02 -15.56
CA LYS A 209 -1.19 -12.37 -16.09
C LYS A 209 -0.71 -11.27 -17.04
N ARG A 210 0.61 -11.12 -17.13
CA ARG A 210 1.30 -10.14 -17.98
C ARG A 210 0.76 -10.07 -19.42
N ALA A 211 0.38 -8.87 -19.85
CA ALA A 211 0.20 -8.54 -21.28
C ALA A 211 1.57 -8.28 -21.93
N LYS A 212 1.72 -8.53 -23.24
CA LYS A 212 2.96 -8.14 -23.94
C LYS A 212 3.03 -6.61 -24.00
N SER A 213 4.20 -6.03 -23.70
CA SER A 213 4.40 -4.57 -23.76
C SER A 213 4.08 -4.05 -25.16
N ARG A 214 3.37 -2.91 -25.24
CA ARG A 214 3.22 -2.16 -26.49
C ARG A 214 4.63 -1.74 -26.95
N GLN A 215 5.06 -2.20 -28.12
CA GLN A 215 6.24 -1.62 -28.77
C GLN A 215 5.90 -0.17 -29.12
N SER A 216 6.72 0.76 -28.64
CA SER A 216 6.64 2.18 -28.99
C SER A 216 6.75 2.32 -30.51
N TYR A 217 5.76 2.95 -31.13
CA TYR A 217 5.84 3.46 -32.51
C TYR A 217 6.48 4.84 -32.51
#